data_AF-D8SQS7-F1
#
_entry.id   AF-D8SQS7-F1
#
_cell.length_a   1.000
_cell.length_b   1.000
_cell.length_c   1.000
_cell.angle_alpha   90.00
_cell.angle_beta   90.00
_cell.angle_gamma   90.00
#
_symmetry.space_group_name_H-M   'P 1'
#
loop_
_entity.id
_entity.type
_entity.pdbx_description
1 polymer ?
#
loop_
_entity_poly.entity_id
_entity_poly.type
_entity_poly.pdbx_seq_one_letter_code
_entity_poly.pdbx_strand_id
1 'polypeptide(L)'
;VTPHASHLIWPIECGMLNRLLPDMYIFTDHYTGSESGKSPGYGISLVAETTTGCILSSECAATHSGASKLQLPEDLGTQAAMSLLQEIKLGGVVNSTHQ
;
A
#
# COMPACT_ATOMS: atom_id res chain seq x y z
N VAL A 1 13.92 2.16 -9.33
CA VAL A 1 13.76 1.64 -7.95
C VAL A 1 14.33 0.23 -7.91
N THR A 2 15.05 -0.14 -6.85
CA THR A 2 15.54 -1.53 -6.69
C THR A 2 14.41 -2.43 -6.19
N PRO A 3 14.38 -3.73 -6.55
CA PRO A 3 13.36 -4.67 -6.07
C PRO A 3 13.43 -4.91 -4.55
N HIS A 4 14.39 -4.32 -3.85
CA HIS A 4 14.50 -4.39 -2.40
C HIS A 4 13.40 -3.56 -1.71
N ALA A 5 12.91 -2.48 -2.33
CA ALA A 5 11.90 -1.62 -1.71
C ALA A 5 10.60 -2.38 -1.40
N SER A 6 10.11 -3.21 -2.33
CA SER A 6 8.91 -4.04 -2.12
C SER A 6 9.10 -5.08 -1.01
N HIS A 7 10.30 -5.68 -0.90
CA HIS A 7 10.62 -6.64 0.16
C HIS A 7 10.69 -6.00 1.56
N LEU A 8 10.89 -4.69 1.67
CA LEU A 8 10.91 -3.96 2.94
C LEU A 8 9.51 -3.54 3.41
N ILE A 9 8.57 -3.36 2.47
CA ILE A 9 7.17 -3.05 2.74
C ILE A 9 6.46 -4.26 3.37
N TRP A 10 6.72 -5.44 2.81
CA TRP A 10 6.07 -6.70 3.18
C TRP A 10 6.05 -7.01 4.70
N PRO A 11 7.18 -7.01 5.44
CA PRO A 11 7.20 -7.41 6.85
C PRO A 11 6.37 -6.50 7.75
N ILE A 12 6.24 -5.22 7.40
CA ILE A 12 5.60 -4.21 8.22
C ILE A 12 4.08 -4.28 8.06
N GLU A 13 3.62 -4.39 6.82
CA GLU A 13 2.20 -4.59 6.51
C GLU A 13 1.70 -5.91 7.06
N CYS A 14 2.46 -7.00 6.85
CA CYS A 14 2.23 -8.26 7.54
C CYS A 14 2.20 -8.05 9.05
N GLY A 15 3.19 -7.38 9.65
CA GLY A 15 3.27 -7.23 11.10
C GLY A 15 2.04 -6.56 11.73
N MET A 16 1.48 -5.56 11.05
CA MET A 16 0.28 -4.83 11.50
C MET A 16 -1.02 -5.58 11.16
N LEU A 17 -1.17 -6.06 9.92
CA LEU A 17 -2.39 -6.68 9.41
C LEU A 17 -2.55 -8.15 9.80
N ASN A 18 -1.45 -8.91 9.97
CA ASN A 18 -1.47 -10.33 10.37
C ASN A 18 -2.00 -10.53 11.81
N ARG A 19 -2.08 -9.46 12.62
CA ARG A 19 -2.79 -9.50 13.91
C ARG A 19 -4.32 -9.52 13.76
N LEU A 20 -4.82 -9.07 12.61
CA LEU A 20 -6.25 -8.88 12.35
C LEU A 20 -6.79 -9.92 11.37
N LEU A 21 -6.00 -10.28 10.34
CA LEU A 21 -6.39 -11.23 9.32
C LEU A 21 -5.20 -12.14 8.95
N PRO A 22 -5.34 -13.47 9.05
CA PRO A 22 -4.31 -14.41 8.61
C PRO A 22 -4.25 -14.54 7.08
N ASP A 23 -5.31 -14.17 6.37
CA ASP A 23 -5.41 -14.26 4.91
C ASP A 23 -5.03 -12.92 4.26
N MET A 24 -3.74 -12.76 3.98
CA MET A 24 -3.22 -11.60 3.27
C MET A 24 -2.36 -12.03 2.07
N TYR A 25 -2.73 -11.52 0.90
CA TYR A 25 -2.01 -11.76 -0.36
C TYR A 25 -1.36 -10.45 -0.81
N ILE A 26 -0.03 -10.42 -0.88
CA ILE A 26 0.70 -9.27 -1.42
C ILE A 26 1.24 -9.65 -2.78
N PHE A 27 0.87 -8.85 -3.78
CA PHE A 27 1.42 -8.92 -5.11
C PHE A 27 2.44 -7.79 -5.28
N THR A 28 3.64 -8.13 -5.74
CA THR A 28 4.70 -7.16 -6.02
C THR A 28 5.06 -7.22 -7.49
N ASP A 29 4.91 -6.09 -8.20
CA ASP A 29 5.49 -5.95 -9.51
C ASP A 29 6.71 -5.01 -9.48
N HIS A 30 7.64 -5.25 -10.39
CA HIS A 30 8.85 -4.44 -10.52
C HIS A 30 9.13 -4.22 -12.00
N TYR A 31 8.91 -2.99 -12.46
CA TYR A 31 9.26 -2.59 -13.82
C TYR A 31 10.66 -1.98 -13.86
N THR A 32 11.43 -2.37 -14.87
CA THR A 32 12.75 -1.81 -15.20
C THR A 32 12.87 -1.50 -16.68
N GLY A 33 13.81 -0.61 -17.04
CA GLY A 33 14.09 -0.29 -18.44
C GLY A 33 13.02 0.61 -19.07
N SER A 34 12.70 0.38 -20.34
CA SER A 34 11.74 1.20 -21.10
C SER A 34 10.30 1.11 -20.56
N GLU A 35 9.98 0.01 -19.89
CA GLU A 35 8.65 -0.27 -19.33
C GLU A 35 8.39 0.53 -18.03
N SER A 36 9.42 1.05 -17.35
CA SER A 36 9.28 1.73 -16.05
C SER A 36 8.92 3.22 -16.12
N GLY A 37 8.72 3.76 -17.32
CA GLY A 37 8.50 5.19 -17.52
C GLY A 37 9.71 6.07 -17.17
N LYS A 38 9.50 7.39 -17.10
CA LYS A 38 10.57 8.39 -16.95
C LYS A 38 10.88 8.78 -15.51
N SER A 39 10.01 8.41 -14.57
CA SER A 39 10.09 8.84 -13.17
C SER A 39 10.25 7.63 -12.25
N PRO A 40 11.32 7.56 -11.44
CA PRO A 40 11.49 6.48 -10.47
C PRO A 40 10.51 6.69 -9.31
N GLY A 41 9.67 5.69 -9.06
CA GLY A 41 8.74 5.68 -7.94
C GLY A 41 8.40 4.26 -7.54
N TYR A 42 7.73 4.14 -6.40
CA TYR A 42 7.08 2.92 -5.97
C TYR A 42 5.80 3.30 -5.25
N GLY A 43 4.83 2.40 -5.24
CA GLY A 43 3.55 2.61 -4.60
C GLY A 43 3.03 1.30 -4.08
N ILE A 44 2.03 1.38 -3.22
CA ILE A 44 1.26 0.22 -2.80
C ILE A 44 -0.24 0.50 -2.92
N SER A 45 -0.98 -0.53 -3.30
CA SER A 45 -2.43 -0.59 -3.20
C SER A 45 -2.81 -1.78 -2.32
N LEU A 46 -3.57 -1.53 -1.27
CA LEU A 46 -4.15 -2.54 -0.39
C LEU A 46 -5.65 -2.60 -0.62
N VAL A 47 -6.19 -3.82 -0.65
CA VAL A 47 -7.62 -4.08 -0.81
C VAL A 47 -8.08 -5.04 0.29
N ALA A 48 -9.10 -4.66 1.04
CA ALA A 48 -9.76 -5.50 2.02
C ALA A 48 -11.17 -5.86 1.52
N GLU A 49 -11.44 -7.15 1.43
CA GLU A 49 -12.79 -7.68 1.16
C GLU A 49 -13.42 -8.15 2.47
N THR A 50 -14.61 -7.63 2.78
CA THR A 50 -15.36 -8.07 3.96
C THR A 50 -16.24 -9.27 3.63
N THR A 51 -16.59 -10.05 4.65
CA THR A 51 -17.52 -11.20 4.52
C THR A 51 -18.94 -10.81 4.11
N THR A 52 -19.26 -9.51 4.13
CA THR A 52 -20.52 -8.95 3.65
C THR A 52 -20.45 -8.50 2.18
N GLY A 53 -19.32 -8.72 1.49
CA GLY A 53 -19.12 -8.35 0.10
C GLY A 53 -18.77 -6.89 -0.14
N CYS A 54 -18.36 -6.15 0.89
CA CYS A 54 -17.84 -4.79 0.75
C CYS A 54 -16.34 -4.84 0.42
N ILE A 55 -15.91 -3.99 -0.51
CA ILE A 55 -14.51 -3.88 -0.91
C ILE A 55 -14.02 -2.50 -0.48
N LEU A 56 -13.03 -2.48 0.39
CA LEU A 56 -12.33 -1.29 0.83
C LEU A 56 -10.93 -1.29 0.25
N SER A 57 -10.41 -0.12 -0.10
CA SER A 57 -9.10 -0.01 -0.71
C SER A 57 -8.40 1.24 -0.24
N SER A 58 -7.08 1.15 -0.14
CA SER A 58 -6.22 2.27 0.18
C SER A 58 -4.96 2.18 -0.66
N GLU A 59 -4.58 3.32 -1.23
CA GLU A 59 -3.37 3.43 -2.02
C GLU A 59 -2.46 4.52 -1.48
N CYS A 60 -1.16 4.28 -1.55
CA CYS A 60 -0.14 5.24 -1.18
C CYS A 60 0.98 5.15 -2.21
N ALA A 61 1.36 6.30 -2.78
CA ALA A 61 2.50 6.41 -3.67
C ALA A 61 3.65 7.12 -2.96
N ALA A 62 4.88 6.67 -3.17
CA ALA A 62 6.06 7.31 -2.60
C ALA A 62 6.15 8.75 -3.10
N THR A 63 6.12 9.69 -2.16
CA THR A 63 6.31 11.10 -2.47
C THR A 63 7.79 11.48 -2.40
N HIS A 64 8.20 12.44 -3.22
CA HIS A 64 9.52 13.04 -3.14
C HIS A 64 9.50 14.16 -2.10
N SER A 65 10.27 14.01 -1.03
CA SER A 65 10.50 15.09 -0.08
C SER A 65 11.66 15.94 -0.58
N GLY A 66 11.35 16.96 -1.38
CA GLY A 66 12.33 17.84 -2.02
C GLY A 66 13.04 17.20 -3.22
N ALA A 67 14.25 17.66 -3.54
CA ALA A 67 14.91 17.40 -4.82
C ALA A 67 15.48 15.98 -5.04
N SER A 68 15.47 15.08 -4.04
CA SER A 68 16.17 13.79 -4.20
C SER A 68 15.79 12.65 -3.27
N LYS A 69 15.04 12.88 -2.17
CA LYS A 69 14.72 11.81 -1.23
C LYS A 69 13.33 11.26 -1.49
N LEU A 70 13.27 10.03 -2.02
CA LEU A 70 12.06 9.22 -1.98
C LEU A 70 11.74 8.91 -0.52
N GLN A 71 10.45 8.86 -0.20
CA GLN A 71 9.93 8.33 1.06
C GLN A 71 10.58 6.96 1.38
N LEU A 72 10.48 6.49 2.62
CA LEU A 72 10.89 5.13 2.94
C LEU A 72 9.76 4.15 2.58
N PRO A 73 10.07 2.97 2.02
CA PRO A 73 9.06 1.95 1.75
C PRO A 73 8.28 1.56 3.01
N GLU A 74 8.99 1.46 4.13
CA GLU A 74 8.43 1.11 5.43
C GLU A 74 7.36 2.09 5.91
N ASP A 75 7.63 3.39 5.76
CA ASP A 75 6.69 4.45 6.12
C ASP A 75 5.48 4.44 5.19
N LEU A 76 5.69 4.14 3.91
CA LEU A 76 4.62 4.05 2.92
C LEU A 76 3.65 2.91 3.24
N GLY A 77 4.17 1.73 3.55
CA GLY A 77 3.33 0.58 3.89
C GLY A 77 2.56 0.77 5.20
N THR A 78 3.20 1.41 6.19
CA THR A 78 2.52 1.79 7.43
C THR A 78 1.37 2.77 7.18
N GLN A 79 1.57 3.78 6.32
CA GLN A 79 0.52 4.74 5.97
C GLN A 79 -0.64 4.09 5.23
N ALA A 80 -0.36 3.22 4.27
CA ALA A 80 -1.38 2.48 3.53
C ALA A 80 -2.20 1.58 4.45
N ALA A 81 -1.54 0.81 5.31
CA ALA A 81 -2.21 -0.08 6.26
C ALA A 81 -3.07 0.71 7.27
N MET A 82 -2.55 1.81 7.83
CA MET A 82 -3.30 2.66 8.75
C MET A 82 -4.52 3.31 8.09
N SER A 83 -4.37 3.76 6.84
CA SER A 83 -5.46 4.36 6.07
C SER A 83 -6.57 3.34 5.79
N LEU A 84 -6.21 2.12 5.39
CA LEU A 84 -7.17 1.01 5.20
C LEU A 84 -7.90 0.66 6.52
N LEU A 85 -7.16 0.55 7.63
CA LEU A 85 -7.76 0.29 8.94
C LEU A 85 -8.69 1.42 9.41
N GLN A 86 -8.36 2.66 9.05
CA GLN A 86 -9.22 3.80 9.32
C GLN A 86 -10.51 3.72 8.52
N GLU A 87 -10.45 3.39 7.23
CA GLU A 87 -11.66 3.15 6.39
C GLU A 87 -12.52 2.01 6.96
N ILE A 88 -11.90 0.88 7.35
CA ILE A 88 -12.59 -0.23 8.02
C ILE A 88 -13.28 0.24 9.31
N LYS A 89 -12.58 1.04 10.13
CA LYS A 89 -13.10 1.56 11.40
C LYS A 89 -14.25 2.56 11.21
N LEU A 90 -14.18 3.38 10.17
CA LEU A 90 -15.24 4.34 9.85
C LEU A 90 -16.52 3.65 9.37
N GLY A 91 -16.44 2.38 8.94
CA GLY A 91 -17.61 1.54 8.67
C GLY A 91 -18.45 2.01 7.49
N GLY A 92 -17.89 2.84 6.61
CA GLY A 92 -18.52 3.26 5.37
C GLY A 92 -18.60 2.10 4.39
N VAL A 93 -19.73 1.95 3.70
CA VAL A 93 -19.92 0.95 2.63
C VAL A 93 -19.16 1.34 1.35
N VAL A 94 -18.67 2.59 1.28
CA VAL A 94 -17.97 3.18 0.13
C VAL A 94 -16.73 3.91 0.65
N ASN A 95 -15.57 3.64 0.04
CA ASN A 95 -14.34 4.38 0.34
C ASN A 95 -14.54 5.88 0.07
N SER A 96 -13.92 6.73 0.90
CA SER A 96 -13.93 8.19 0.70
C SER A 96 -13.38 8.64 -0.67
N THR A 97 -12.51 7.83 -1.29
CA THR A 97 -11.92 8.07 -2.62
C THR A 97 -12.85 7.74 -3.78
N HIS A 98 -13.91 6.97 -3.55
CA HIS A 98 -14.88 6.52 -4.56
C HIS A 98 -16.28 7.15 -4.36
N GLN A 99 -16.38 8.24 -3.59
CA GLN A 99 -17.62 8.97 -3.32
C GLN A 99 -17.77 10.23 -4.19
#